data_AF-A0A8S3EI59-F1
#
_entry.id   AF-A0A8S3EI59-F1
#
_cell.length_a   1.000
_cell.length_b   1.000
_cell.length_c   1.000
_cell.angle_alpha   90.00
_cell.angle_beta   90.00
_cell.angle_gamma   90.00
#
_symmetry.space_group_name_H-M   'P 1'
#
loop_
_entity.id
_entity.type
_entity.pdbx_description
1 polymer ?
#
loop_
_entity_poly.entity_id
_entity_poly.type
_entity_poly.pdbx_seq_one_letter_code
_entity_poly.pdbx_strand_id
1 'polypeptide(L)'
;MTGLMSFVRSIYPEGSSQVSFNEQLVFNDIHLRELQREALLLFEIYASFVDEADSSVTSLVSEVFDGISMRLVGWCSQALFDHEHNIIGGEHYLGIIDAATTARTGFYSLRNILDHNCPILTISLPNQPFYLPKIQARKDMLATEKFSDMSLDEQKYLNQLINLHNLLLTDHSVMITNESSMNIWTQQIPANMLDKDCELSSERYFLWSHRHYLIDKPRSLSTLLKSRLVWDYSSLIDIYGLINEIDQRRNLDETELFELLLPAFPDMHVRSFAYQSLISRLKPHELIIYLPQILQIIKFDYNYSSPMLKYLLEQSMNDYRIAHKLYWHLRQLLLTETVHFIRYYY
;
A
#
# COMPACT_ATOMS: atom_id res chain seq x y z
N MET A 1 -1.46 26.15 9.87
CA MET A 1 -2.67 25.79 9.11
C MET A 1 -2.47 24.36 8.63
N THR A 2 -3.04 23.42 9.35
CA THR A 2 -3.00 21.96 9.15
C THR A 2 -3.89 21.60 7.96
N GLY A 3 -3.45 21.92 6.75
CA GLY A 3 -4.24 21.80 5.53
C GLY A 3 -3.97 20.51 4.78
N LEU A 4 -4.38 19.35 5.30
CA LEU A 4 -4.31 18.08 4.52
C LEU A 4 -5.31 17.00 4.94
N MET A 5 -5.96 17.11 6.11
CA MET A 5 -6.97 16.15 6.54
C MET A 5 -8.33 16.83 6.63
N SER A 6 -9.28 16.39 5.80
CA SER A 6 -10.68 16.73 5.98
C SER A 6 -11.19 16.04 7.25
N PHE A 7 -11.52 16.82 8.27
CA PHE A 7 -12.07 16.30 9.52
C PHE A 7 -13.47 16.88 9.76
N VAL A 8 -14.26 16.13 10.50
CA VAL A 8 -15.61 16.51 10.94
C VAL A 8 -15.66 16.34 12.44
N ARG A 9 -16.33 17.28 13.12
CA ARG A 9 -16.36 17.33 14.58
C ARG A 9 -17.79 17.39 15.08
N SER A 10 -18.08 16.59 16.10
CA SER A 10 -19.36 16.65 16.80
C SER A 10 -19.09 16.83 18.29
N ILE A 11 -19.90 17.67 18.95
CA ILE A 11 -19.87 17.88 20.40
C ILE A 11 -21.06 17.10 20.96
N TYR A 12 -20.77 16.07 21.74
CA TYR A 12 -21.76 15.15 22.24
C TYR A 12 -22.08 15.42 23.72
N PRO A 13 -23.36 15.62 24.09
CA PRO A 13 -23.77 15.67 25.50
C PRO A 13 -23.76 14.26 26.10
N GLU A 14 -23.41 14.16 27.39
CA GLU A 14 -23.38 12.89 28.13
C GLU A 14 -24.75 12.19 28.10
N GLY A 15 -24.78 10.91 27.68
CA GLY A 15 -25.95 10.03 27.81
C GLY A 15 -26.60 9.52 26.53
N SER A 16 -26.17 9.94 25.34
CA SER A 16 -26.67 9.38 24.06
C SER A 16 -25.82 8.21 23.56
N SER A 17 -26.46 7.10 23.19
CA SER A 17 -25.80 5.88 22.69
C SER A 17 -25.31 5.96 21.23
N GLN A 18 -25.58 7.04 20.52
CA GLN A 18 -25.28 7.18 19.09
C GLN A 18 -24.57 8.49 18.80
N VAL A 19 -23.38 8.41 18.19
CA VAL A 19 -22.62 9.55 17.67
C VAL A 19 -23.02 9.81 16.21
N SER A 20 -23.48 11.02 15.92
CA SER A 20 -23.93 11.48 14.61
C SER A 20 -23.17 12.74 14.24
N PHE A 21 -22.63 12.70 13.04
CA PHE A 21 -21.90 13.80 12.44
C PHE A 21 -22.73 14.42 11.30
N ASN A 22 -23.33 13.60 10.44
CA ASN A 22 -24.22 14.02 9.33
C ASN A 22 -23.65 15.12 8.43
N GLU A 23 -22.32 15.20 8.32
CA GLU A 23 -21.62 16.16 7.49
C GLU A 23 -20.97 15.47 6.29
N GLN A 24 -20.87 16.20 5.18
CA GLN A 24 -20.18 15.73 3.99
C GLN A 24 -18.68 16.07 4.10
N LEU A 25 -17.85 15.04 4.06
CA LEU A 25 -16.40 15.20 3.90
C LEU A 25 -16.08 15.44 2.42
N VAL A 26 -15.47 16.59 2.12
CA VAL A 26 -15.05 16.94 0.77
C VAL A 26 -13.52 16.98 0.71
N PHE A 27 -12.94 16.11 -0.12
CA PHE A 27 -11.51 16.08 -0.40
C PHE A 27 -11.22 17.04 -1.56
N ASN A 28 -10.95 18.31 -1.24
CA ASN A 28 -10.79 19.36 -2.27
C ASN A 28 -9.52 19.19 -3.13
N ASP A 29 -8.53 18.47 -2.62
CA ASP A 29 -7.19 18.40 -3.23
C ASP A 29 -7.00 17.16 -4.13
N ILE A 30 -8.00 16.29 -4.25
CA ILE A 30 -7.91 15.03 -5.02
C ILE A 30 -9.06 14.91 -6.00
N HIS A 31 -8.76 14.86 -7.29
CA HIS A 31 -9.77 14.58 -8.31
C HIS A 31 -10.01 13.08 -8.48
N LEU A 32 -11.26 12.67 -8.71
CA LEU A 32 -11.61 11.26 -8.96
C LEU A 32 -10.80 10.61 -10.09
N ARG A 33 -10.40 11.38 -11.09
CA ARG A 33 -9.58 10.90 -12.23
C ARG A 33 -8.12 10.57 -11.85
N GLU A 34 -7.64 11.11 -10.75
CA GLU A 34 -6.28 10.92 -10.24
C GLU A 34 -6.22 9.77 -9.23
N LEU A 35 -7.36 9.21 -8.84
CA LEU A 35 -7.41 8.06 -7.95
C LEU A 35 -6.81 6.82 -8.61
N GLN A 36 -5.90 6.18 -7.89
CA GLN A 36 -5.34 4.88 -8.22
C GLN A 36 -6.33 3.76 -7.89
N ARG A 37 -6.18 2.59 -8.51
CA ARG A 37 -7.07 1.44 -8.30
C ARG A 37 -7.06 0.93 -6.86
N GLU A 38 -5.93 1.12 -6.21
CA GLU A 38 -5.64 0.68 -4.85
C GLU A 38 -6.06 1.71 -3.80
N ALA A 39 -6.69 2.82 -4.22
CA ALA A 39 -7.06 3.90 -3.33
C ALA A 39 -8.01 3.41 -2.21
N LEU A 40 -7.75 3.92 -1.02
CA LEU A 40 -8.38 3.50 0.23
C LEU A 40 -8.77 4.74 1.02
N LEU A 41 -9.97 4.72 1.61
CA LEU A 41 -10.34 5.65 2.66
C LEU A 41 -9.91 5.09 4.01
N LEU A 42 -9.08 5.83 4.74
CA LEU A 42 -8.72 5.55 6.12
C LEU A 42 -9.49 6.52 7.02
N PHE A 43 -10.25 5.98 7.95
CA PHE A 43 -10.96 6.75 8.96
C PHE A 43 -10.26 6.57 10.31
N GLU A 44 -9.94 7.70 10.94
CA GLU A 44 -9.38 7.73 12.30
C GLU A 44 -10.35 8.52 13.20
N ILE A 45 -10.68 7.94 14.34
CA ILE A 45 -11.65 8.51 15.28
C ILE A 45 -10.90 8.98 16.51
N TYR A 46 -10.99 10.29 16.76
CA TYR A 46 -10.35 10.94 17.89
C TYR A 46 -11.40 11.39 18.91
N ALA A 47 -11.09 11.27 20.19
CA ALA A 47 -11.93 11.75 21.27
C ALA A 47 -11.12 12.58 22.28
N SER A 48 -11.79 13.58 22.86
CA SER A 48 -11.28 14.33 24.01
C SER A 48 -12.06 13.89 25.24
N PHE A 49 -11.35 13.48 26.29
CA PHE A 49 -11.92 13.03 27.54
C PHE A 49 -11.83 14.18 28.54
N VAL A 50 -12.97 14.71 28.99
CA VAL A 50 -13.04 15.91 29.84
C VAL A 50 -12.73 15.60 31.31
N ASP A 51 -12.94 14.36 31.75
CA ASP A 51 -12.68 13.91 33.12
C ASP A 51 -11.89 12.60 33.11
N GLU A 52 -10.59 12.67 33.40
CA GLU A 52 -9.88 11.57 34.07
C GLU A 52 -8.56 12.11 34.64
N ALA A 53 -8.56 12.33 35.96
CA ALA A 53 -7.39 12.65 36.77
C ALA A 53 -6.47 11.43 37.02
N ASP A 54 -6.54 10.40 36.18
CA ASP A 54 -5.72 9.20 36.32
C ASP A 54 -4.58 9.18 35.30
N SER A 55 -3.49 9.77 35.76
CA SER A 55 -2.13 9.48 35.35
C SER A 55 -1.79 8.00 35.55
N SER A 56 -2.20 7.08 34.65
CA SER A 56 -1.60 5.73 34.59
C SER A 56 -1.88 4.89 33.33
N VAL A 57 -2.26 5.48 32.18
CA VAL A 57 -2.19 4.74 30.90
C VAL A 57 -1.16 5.39 29.98
N THR A 58 0.02 4.80 30.04
CA THR A 58 1.21 4.99 29.22
C THR A 58 0.92 5.15 27.72
N SER A 59 1.49 6.20 27.12
CA SER A 59 1.96 6.28 25.73
C SER A 59 0.96 6.06 24.58
N LEU A 60 -0.20 6.71 24.59
CA LEU A 60 -0.94 6.93 23.34
C LEU A 60 -0.65 8.34 22.81
N VAL A 61 -0.26 8.43 21.54
CA VAL A 61 0.05 9.70 20.85
C VAL A 61 -1.19 10.59 20.89
N SER A 62 -1.10 11.69 21.64
CA SER A 62 -2.13 12.73 21.67
C SER A 62 -1.90 13.70 20.52
N GLU A 63 -2.94 13.91 19.70
CA GLU A 63 -2.91 14.85 18.57
C GLU A 63 -3.75 16.08 18.92
N VAL A 64 -3.30 17.26 18.48
CA VAL A 64 -3.96 18.54 18.79
C VAL A 64 -4.75 19.01 17.58
N PHE A 65 -6.08 19.06 17.72
CA PHE A 65 -7.00 19.57 16.69
C PHE A 65 -7.66 20.85 17.18
N ASP A 66 -7.47 21.96 16.46
CA ASP A 66 -7.97 23.30 16.82
C ASP A 66 -7.63 23.72 18.27
N GLY A 67 -6.43 23.37 18.74
CA GLY A 67 -5.98 23.68 20.11
C GLY A 67 -6.51 22.74 21.20
N ILE A 68 -7.25 21.69 20.84
CA ILE A 68 -7.78 20.70 21.78
C ILE A 68 -7.01 19.38 21.63
N SER A 69 -6.49 18.88 22.73
CA SER A 69 -5.81 17.58 22.78
C SER A 69 -6.84 16.45 22.68
N MET A 70 -6.64 15.57 21.72
CA MET A 70 -7.45 14.38 21.50
C MET A 70 -6.58 13.12 21.45
N ARG A 71 -7.18 12.00 21.80
CA ARG A 71 -6.58 10.67 21.73
C ARG A 71 -7.26 9.86 20.62
N LEU A 72 -6.47 9.09 19.88
CA LEU A 72 -7.00 8.14 18.91
C LEU A 72 -7.75 7.02 19.66
N VAL A 73 -9.04 6.88 19.38
CA VAL A 73 -9.90 5.83 19.94
C VAL A 73 -9.85 4.58 19.07
N GLY A 74 -9.89 4.76 17.75
CA GLY A 74 -9.91 3.64 16.83
C GLY A 74 -9.82 4.08 15.39
N TRP A 75 -9.69 3.10 14.51
CA TRP A 75 -9.54 3.33 13.07
C TRP A 75 -10.22 2.22 12.27
N CYS A 76 -10.59 2.54 11.04
CA CYS A 76 -11.08 1.55 10.06
C CYS A 76 -10.75 2.02 8.64
N SER A 77 -10.76 1.09 7.68
CA SER A 77 -10.46 1.45 6.30
C SER A 77 -11.37 0.77 5.27
N GLN A 78 -11.56 1.45 4.16
CA GLN A 78 -12.43 1.04 3.08
C GLN A 78 -11.78 1.25 1.72
N ALA A 79 -11.62 0.19 0.93
CA ALA A 79 -11.21 0.32 -0.47
C ALA A 79 -12.26 1.07 -1.28
N LEU A 80 -11.84 2.01 -2.12
CA LEU A 80 -12.73 2.81 -2.97
C LEU A 80 -13.23 2.04 -4.20
N PHE A 81 -12.49 1.02 -4.62
CA PHE A 81 -12.82 0.19 -5.78
C PHE A 81 -13.14 -1.24 -5.35
N ASP A 82 -14.14 -1.84 -6.00
CA ASP A 82 -14.48 -3.25 -5.85
C ASP A 82 -13.55 -4.16 -6.68
N HIS A 83 -13.81 -5.48 -6.64
CA HIS A 83 -13.06 -6.48 -7.40
C HIS A 83 -13.21 -6.36 -8.92
N GLU A 84 -14.25 -5.67 -9.39
CA GLU A 84 -14.53 -5.42 -10.80
C GLU A 84 -13.97 -4.06 -11.26
N HIS A 85 -13.28 -3.33 -10.37
CA HIS A 85 -12.73 -1.99 -10.58
C HIS A 85 -13.77 -0.88 -10.72
N ASN A 86 -14.97 -1.06 -10.16
CA ASN A 86 -15.98 -0.02 -10.06
C ASN A 86 -15.83 0.72 -8.72
N ILE A 87 -16.13 2.01 -8.69
CA ILE A 87 -16.20 2.76 -7.44
C ILE A 87 -17.38 2.25 -6.60
N ILE A 88 -17.12 2.01 -5.32
CA ILE A 88 -18.17 1.61 -4.38
C ILE A 88 -19.15 2.77 -4.13
N GLY A 89 -20.43 2.46 -4.10
CA GLY A 89 -21.51 3.43 -3.88
C GLY A 89 -22.45 2.99 -2.76
N GLY A 90 -23.15 3.96 -2.16
CA GLY A 90 -24.20 3.70 -1.19
C GLY A 90 -23.70 3.61 0.25
N GLU A 91 -24.53 3.03 1.11
CA GLU A 91 -24.28 2.96 2.55
C GLU A 91 -23.37 1.78 2.91
N HIS A 92 -22.35 2.07 3.71
CA HIS A 92 -21.38 1.09 4.19
C HIS A 92 -21.26 1.17 5.71
N TYR A 93 -21.16 -0.01 6.33
CA TYR A 93 -20.98 -0.18 7.77
C TYR A 93 -19.59 -0.74 8.05
N LEU A 94 -18.79 0.01 8.80
CA LEU A 94 -17.39 -0.30 9.06
C LEU A 94 -17.21 -0.51 10.57
N GLY A 95 -16.89 -1.75 10.96
CA GLY A 95 -16.50 -2.04 12.34
C GLY A 95 -15.15 -1.40 12.67
N ILE A 96 -15.10 -0.63 13.75
CA ILE A 96 -13.92 0.12 14.19
C ILE A 96 -12.98 -0.81 14.95
N ILE A 97 -11.69 -0.72 14.62
CA ILE A 97 -10.61 -1.41 15.34
C ILE A 97 -10.13 -0.52 16.46
N ASP A 98 -10.03 -1.07 17.67
CA ASP A 98 -9.52 -0.35 18.83
C ASP A 98 -8.03 -0.03 18.66
N ALA A 99 -7.69 1.25 18.77
CA ALA A 99 -6.32 1.74 18.64
C ALA A 99 -5.41 1.29 19.79
N ALA A 100 -5.96 0.91 20.95
CA ALA A 100 -5.17 0.39 22.06
C ALA A 100 -4.65 -1.03 21.79
N THR A 101 -5.37 -1.83 21.00
CA THR A 101 -5.02 -3.23 20.74
C THR A 101 -4.21 -3.41 19.47
N THR A 102 -4.41 -2.54 18.47
CA THR A 102 -3.84 -2.73 17.14
C THR A 102 -3.21 -1.44 16.63
N ALA A 103 -1.92 -1.53 16.27
CA ALA A 103 -1.20 -0.42 15.65
C ALA A 103 -1.85 -0.01 14.31
N ARG A 104 -1.70 1.28 13.96
CA ARG A 104 -2.22 1.85 12.71
C ARG A 104 -1.64 1.09 11.51
N THR A 105 -2.50 0.58 10.64
CA THR A 105 -2.08 -0.01 9.35
C THR A 105 -2.98 0.48 8.22
N GLY A 106 -2.40 1.12 7.20
CA GLY A 106 -3.13 1.80 6.13
C GLY A 106 -3.10 1.07 4.78
N PHE A 107 -2.79 -0.22 4.76
CA PHE A 107 -2.33 -0.88 3.53
C PHE A 107 -3.44 -1.47 2.65
N TYR A 108 -4.58 -1.85 3.23
CA TYR A 108 -5.69 -2.50 2.52
C TYR A 108 -6.98 -2.37 3.36
N SER A 109 -8.12 -2.76 2.79
CA SER A 109 -9.42 -2.65 3.46
C SER A 109 -9.44 -3.55 4.70
N LEU A 110 -9.57 -2.91 5.85
CA LEU A 110 -9.60 -3.54 7.15
C LEU A 110 -10.83 -3.09 7.90
N ARG A 111 -11.66 -4.07 8.26
CA ARG A 111 -12.85 -3.87 9.07
C ARG A 111 -12.77 -4.79 10.27
N ASN A 112 -13.14 -4.30 11.44
CA ASN A 112 -13.34 -5.16 12.60
C ASN A 112 -14.61 -5.98 12.37
N ILE A 113 -14.44 -7.28 12.10
CA ILE A 113 -15.55 -8.22 11.85
C ILE A 113 -15.57 -9.31 12.93
N LEU A 114 -14.53 -9.37 13.77
CA LEU A 114 -14.39 -10.38 14.82
C LEU A 114 -15.13 -9.99 16.09
N ASP A 115 -15.09 -8.72 16.47
CA ASP A 115 -15.78 -8.25 17.66
C ASP A 115 -17.22 -7.84 17.32
N HIS A 116 -18.16 -8.70 17.68
CA HIS A 116 -19.59 -8.46 17.48
C HIS A 116 -20.11 -7.23 18.25
N ASN A 117 -19.37 -6.73 19.24
CA ASN A 117 -19.72 -5.55 20.04
C ASN A 117 -18.86 -4.33 19.67
N CYS A 118 -18.15 -4.36 18.53
CA CYS A 118 -17.34 -3.21 18.13
C CYS A 118 -18.20 -2.00 17.73
N PRO A 119 -17.70 -0.77 17.95
CA PRO A 119 -18.34 0.44 17.43
C PRO A 119 -18.41 0.40 15.89
N ILE A 120 -19.53 0.84 15.33
CA ILE A 120 -19.76 0.84 13.88
C ILE A 120 -19.76 2.27 13.36
N LEU A 121 -18.90 2.56 12.39
CA LEU A 121 -18.95 3.78 11.57
C LEU A 121 -19.84 3.52 10.35
N THR A 122 -20.86 4.35 10.17
CA THR A 122 -21.70 4.31 8.96
C THR A 122 -21.28 5.44 8.03
N ILE A 123 -20.95 5.11 6.78
CA ILE A 123 -20.61 6.08 5.74
C ILE A 123 -21.55 5.94 4.55
N SER A 124 -21.82 7.03 3.84
CA SER A 124 -22.59 7.04 2.61
C SER A 124 -21.74 7.62 1.49
N LEU A 125 -21.53 6.83 0.44
CA LEU A 125 -20.75 7.23 -0.73
C LEU A 125 -21.69 7.58 -1.89
N PRO A 126 -21.35 8.60 -2.70
CA PRO A 126 -22.20 9.03 -3.80
C PRO A 126 -22.38 7.91 -4.83
N ASN A 127 -23.64 7.60 -5.16
CA ASN A 127 -23.99 6.65 -6.21
C ASN A 127 -23.83 7.30 -7.59
N GLN A 128 -22.59 7.41 -8.06
CA GLN A 128 -22.29 7.84 -9.42
C GLN A 128 -21.59 6.70 -10.17
N PRO A 129 -22.04 6.33 -11.38
CA PRO A 129 -21.32 5.37 -12.18
C PRO A 129 -19.99 5.99 -12.61
N PHE A 130 -18.90 5.53 -12.01
CA PHE A 130 -17.54 5.90 -12.40
C PHE A 130 -16.83 4.65 -12.91
N TYR A 131 -16.36 4.72 -14.14
CA TYR A 131 -15.58 3.68 -14.76
C TYR A 131 -14.14 4.14 -14.89
N LEU A 132 -13.22 3.43 -14.23
CA LEU A 132 -11.81 3.65 -14.45
C LEU A 132 -11.41 3.02 -15.79
N PRO A 133 -10.82 3.77 -16.74
CA PRO A 133 -10.43 3.20 -18.02
C PRO A 133 -9.45 2.05 -17.83
N LYS A 134 -9.60 1.00 -18.64
CA LYS A 134 -8.59 -0.06 -18.74
C LYS A 134 -7.31 0.56 -19.26
N ILE A 135 -6.25 0.44 -18.48
CA ILE A 135 -4.92 0.89 -18.86
C ILE A 135 -4.42 -0.05 -19.95
N GLN A 136 -4.20 0.49 -21.13
CA GLN A 136 -3.57 -0.25 -22.22
C GLN A 136 -2.08 0.05 -22.21
N ALA A 137 -1.28 -0.99 -21.98
CA ALA A 137 0.17 -0.87 -22.01
C ALA A 137 0.66 -0.32 -23.36
N ARG A 138 1.68 0.53 -23.29
CA ARG A 138 2.36 1.06 -24.46
C ARG A 138 2.97 -0.08 -25.27
N LYS A 139 2.77 -0.08 -26.60
CA LYS A 139 3.23 -1.17 -27.50
C LYS A 139 4.32 -0.73 -28.48
N ASP A 140 4.43 0.58 -28.70
CA ASP A 140 5.50 1.27 -29.42
C ASP A 140 6.82 1.33 -28.63
N MET A 141 6.77 0.89 -27.37
CA MET A 141 7.95 0.69 -26.55
C MET A 141 8.68 -0.57 -27.03
N LEU A 142 9.57 -0.37 -27.99
CA LEU A 142 10.62 -1.31 -28.37
C LEU A 142 11.92 -0.60 -28.08
N ALA A 143 12.47 -0.78 -26.87
CA ALA A 143 13.75 -0.16 -26.55
C ALA A 143 14.86 -0.75 -27.44
N THR A 144 15.20 -0.06 -28.52
CA THR A 144 16.35 -0.40 -29.36
C THR A 144 17.68 -0.03 -28.71
N GLU A 145 17.61 0.82 -27.69
CA GLU A 145 18.74 1.41 -26.99
C GLU A 145 19.29 0.45 -25.93
N LYS A 146 20.59 0.13 -26.00
CA LYS A 146 21.24 -0.74 -25.03
C LYS A 146 21.98 0.08 -24.00
N PHE A 147 22.08 -0.43 -22.77
CA PHE A 147 22.87 0.19 -21.70
C PHE A 147 24.32 0.52 -22.13
N SER A 148 24.89 -0.29 -23.04
CA SER A 148 26.22 -0.09 -23.62
C SER A 148 26.38 1.18 -24.44
N ASP A 149 25.28 1.73 -24.94
CA ASP A 149 25.29 2.83 -25.92
C ASP A 149 25.36 4.21 -25.23
N MET A 150 25.18 4.25 -23.90
CA MET A 150 25.29 5.47 -23.08
C MET A 150 26.74 5.88 -22.80
N SER A 151 26.94 7.14 -22.38
CA SER A 151 28.27 7.60 -21.96
C SER A 151 28.76 6.86 -20.71
N LEU A 152 30.08 6.73 -20.58
CA LEU A 152 30.69 5.95 -19.50
C LEU A 152 30.46 6.55 -18.11
N ASP A 153 30.25 7.87 -18.04
CA ASP A 153 29.94 8.58 -16.80
C ASP A 153 28.48 8.39 -16.38
N GLU A 154 27.53 8.47 -17.33
CA GLU A 154 26.12 8.14 -17.08
C GLU A 154 25.94 6.69 -16.65
N GLN A 155 26.65 5.75 -17.29
CA GLN A 155 26.63 4.34 -16.89
C GLN A 155 27.12 4.15 -15.46
N LYS A 156 28.22 4.81 -15.07
CA LYS A 156 28.74 4.74 -13.69
C LYS A 156 27.73 5.28 -12.69
N TYR A 157 27.13 6.43 -13.00
CA TYR A 157 26.15 7.07 -12.13
C TYR A 157 24.88 6.22 -11.96
N LEU A 158 24.33 5.67 -13.06
CA LEU A 158 23.19 4.75 -12.99
C LEU A 158 23.50 3.49 -12.19
N ASN A 159 24.69 2.91 -12.35
CA ASN A 159 25.11 1.76 -11.56
C ASN A 159 25.23 2.10 -10.07
N GLN A 160 25.71 3.30 -9.73
CA GLN A 160 25.72 3.76 -8.33
C GLN A 160 24.29 3.82 -7.80
N LEU A 161 23.37 4.49 -8.51
CA LEU A 161 21.97 4.63 -8.09
C LEU A 161 21.25 3.28 -7.92
N ILE A 162 21.47 2.33 -8.84
CA ILE A 162 20.86 0.99 -8.74
C ILE A 162 21.43 0.21 -7.55
N ASN A 163 22.74 0.28 -7.33
CA ASN A 163 23.41 -0.45 -6.26
C ASN A 163 23.21 0.15 -4.86
N LEU A 164 22.73 1.39 -4.76
CA LEU A 164 22.42 2.02 -3.47
C LEU A 164 21.31 1.28 -2.70
N HIS A 165 20.61 0.31 -3.32
CA HIS A 165 19.70 -0.67 -2.73
C HIS A 165 19.20 -0.30 -1.32
N ASN A 166 18.25 0.63 -1.28
CA ASN A 166 17.40 0.79 -0.11
C ASN A 166 16.34 -0.32 -0.17
N LEU A 167 16.72 -1.54 0.25
CA LEU A 167 15.79 -2.54 0.78
C LEU A 167 15.24 -2.01 2.11
N LEU A 168 14.58 -0.88 2.04
CA LEU A 168 13.78 -0.40 3.13
C LEU A 168 12.49 -1.21 3.05
N LEU A 169 12.31 -2.13 4.00
CA LEU A 169 10.99 -2.39 4.56
C LEU A 169 10.52 -1.08 5.23
N THR A 170 10.37 -0.01 4.44
CA THR A 170 9.58 1.13 4.88
C THR A 170 8.16 0.64 4.76
N ASP A 171 7.58 0.30 5.90
CA ASP A 171 6.14 0.30 6.07
C ASP A 171 5.62 1.59 5.41
N HIS A 172 4.69 1.52 4.46
CA HIS A 172 4.04 2.71 3.89
C HIS A 172 3.33 3.55 4.94
N SER A 173 3.18 3.07 6.17
CA SER A 173 2.89 3.95 7.30
C SER A 173 3.92 5.08 7.39
N VAL A 174 5.18 4.90 7.01
CA VAL A 174 6.20 5.97 6.88
C VAL A 174 6.05 6.81 5.60
N MET A 175 5.45 6.29 4.53
CA MET A 175 5.22 7.06 3.30
C MET A 175 3.98 7.96 3.40
N ILE A 176 2.90 7.49 4.03
CA ILE A 176 1.71 8.32 4.33
C ILE A 176 1.97 9.18 5.57
N THR A 177 2.71 8.68 6.58
CA THR A 177 3.23 9.56 7.62
C THR A 177 4.36 10.44 7.13
N ASN A 178 4.87 10.37 5.90
CA ASN A 178 5.75 11.44 5.40
C ASN A 178 4.94 12.67 4.97
N GLU A 179 3.62 12.59 4.79
CA GLU A 179 2.76 13.77 4.62
C GLU A 179 2.28 14.35 5.97
N SER A 180 2.06 13.51 6.98
CA SER A 180 1.70 13.97 8.34
C SER A 180 2.92 14.24 9.24
N SER A 181 4.05 13.59 8.99
CA SER A 181 5.37 13.99 9.51
C SER A 181 6.02 15.08 8.63
N MET A 182 5.51 15.34 7.41
CA MET A 182 5.70 16.66 6.77
C MET A 182 5.16 17.80 7.64
N ASN A 183 4.25 17.56 8.59
CA ASN A 183 3.75 18.61 9.49
C ASN A 183 4.29 18.54 10.94
N ILE A 184 4.84 17.40 11.39
CA ILE A 184 5.53 17.32 12.70
C ILE A 184 6.99 17.79 12.57
N TRP A 185 7.62 17.67 11.40
CA TRP A 185 8.96 18.20 11.18
C TRP A 185 8.97 19.68 10.77
N THR A 186 7.84 20.30 10.35
CA THR A 186 7.82 21.72 9.93
C THR A 186 8.10 22.77 10.99
N GLN A 187 8.21 22.43 12.28
CA GLN A 187 8.57 23.43 13.29
C GLN A 187 10.07 23.53 13.61
N GLN A 188 10.94 22.73 12.97
CA GLN A 188 12.40 22.91 13.06
C GLN A 188 13.14 22.05 12.00
N ILE A 189 13.06 22.41 10.71
CA ILE A 189 13.96 21.86 9.68
C ILE A 189 15.17 22.81 9.56
N PRO A 190 16.39 22.37 9.87
CA PRO A 190 17.61 23.07 9.48
C PRO A 190 17.70 23.10 7.95
N ALA A 191 18.13 24.22 7.37
CA ALA A 191 18.19 24.47 5.92
C ALA A 191 18.86 23.37 5.06
N ASN A 192 19.64 22.47 5.67
CA ASN A 192 20.37 21.38 4.99
C ASN A 192 19.50 20.19 4.51
N MET A 193 18.21 20.07 4.89
CA MET A 193 17.36 18.96 4.42
C MET A 193 16.58 19.25 3.13
N LEU A 194 16.27 20.52 2.84
CA LEU A 194 15.59 20.92 1.60
C LEU A 194 16.46 20.64 0.35
N ASP A 195 17.78 20.73 0.48
CA ASP A 195 18.72 20.39 -0.59
C ASP A 195 18.69 18.88 -0.91
N LYS A 196 18.55 18.03 0.12
CA LYS A 196 18.56 16.57 -0.03
C LYS A 196 17.30 16.04 -0.72
N ASP A 197 16.16 16.67 -0.49
CA ASP A 197 14.89 16.31 -1.16
C ASP A 197 14.90 16.74 -2.63
N CYS A 198 15.51 17.88 -2.95
CA CYS A 198 15.75 18.34 -4.32
C CYS A 198 16.70 17.38 -5.08
N GLU A 199 17.80 16.97 -4.44
CA GLU A 199 18.75 16.00 -4.98
C GLU A 199 18.09 14.64 -5.25
N LEU A 200 17.33 14.10 -4.29
CA LEU A 200 16.62 12.83 -4.44
C LEU A 200 15.56 12.88 -5.56
N SER A 201 14.85 14.01 -5.71
CA SER A 201 13.90 14.20 -6.80
C SER A 201 14.59 14.23 -8.17
N SER A 202 15.81 14.79 -8.23
CA SER A 202 16.63 14.87 -9.44
C SER A 202 17.18 13.50 -9.85
N GLU A 203 17.67 12.71 -8.88
CA GLU A 203 18.11 11.32 -9.08
C GLU A 203 16.99 10.43 -9.62
N ARG A 204 15.80 10.55 -9.03
CA ARG A 204 14.60 9.81 -9.43
C ARG A 204 14.16 10.17 -10.85
N TYR A 205 14.16 11.47 -11.18
CA TYR A 205 13.86 11.92 -12.55
C TYR A 205 14.89 11.37 -13.55
N PHE A 206 16.18 11.42 -13.20
CA PHE A 206 17.25 10.92 -14.05
C PHE A 206 17.09 9.42 -14.34
N LEU A 207 16.84 8.59 -13.31
CA LEU A 207 16.55 7.16 -13.48
C LEU A 207 15.35 6.91 -14.41
N TRP A 208 14.24 7.61 -14.18
CA TRP A 208 13.04 7.43 -14.99
C TRP A 208 13.24 7.86 -16.45
N SER A 209 14.02 8.92 -16.69
CA SER A 209 14.33 9.38 -18.06
C SER A 209 15.14 8.36 -18.85
N HIS A 210 16.01 7.57 -18.20
CA HIS A 210 16.86 6.54 -18.81
C HIS A 210 16.26 5.12 -18.75
N ARG A 211 14.96 5.00 -18.48
CA ARG A 211 14.26 3.70 -18.28
C ARG A 211 14.50 2.68 -19.39
N HIS A 212 14.60 3.11 -20.65
CA HIS A 212 14.78 2.24 -21.81
C HIS A 212 16.15 1.54 -21.82
N TYR A 213 17.20 2.21 -21.33
CA TYR A 213 18.54 1.63 -21.21
C TYR A 213 18.64 0.58 -20.10
N LEU A 214 17.71 0.59 -19.14
CA LEU A 214 17.73 -0.28 -17.96
C LEU A 214 16.96 -1.59 -18.14
N ILE A 215 16.28 -1.79 -19.28
CA ILE A 215 15.46 -2.98 -19.52
C ILE A 215 16.28 -4.27 -19.43
N ASP A 216 17.46 -4.30 -20.03
CA ASP A 216 18.36 -5.47 -20.01
C ASP A 216 19.22 -5.54 -18.74
N LYS A 217 19.18 -4.51 -17.88
CA LYS A 217 20.01 -4.42 -16.68
C LYS A 217 19.36 -5.22 -15.54
N PRO A 218 20.02 -6.24 -14.96
CA PRO A 218 19.46 -7.00 -13.84
C PRO A 218 19.33 -6.15 -12.58
N ARG A 219 18.36 -6.48 -11.71
CA ARG A 219 18.12 -5.82 -10.41
C ARG A 219 17.87 -4.31 -10.49
N SER A 220 17.31 -3.86 -11.62
CA SER A 220 17.06 -2.45 -11.89
C SER A 220 15.57 -2.08 -11.80
N LEU A 221 14.66 -3.06 -11.95
CA LEU A 221 13.24 -2.78 -12.14
C LEU A 221 12.60 -2.19 -10.90
N SER A 222 12.88 -2.73 -9.72
CA SER A 222 12.36 -2.22 -8.46
C SER A 222 12.80 -0.76 -8.22
N THR A 223 14.08 -0.47 -8.39
CA THR A 223 14.63 0.89 -8.29
C THR A 223 14.03 1.83 -9.33
N LEU A 224 13.87 1.35 -10.57
CA LEU A 224 13.25 2.10 -11.65
C LEU A 224 11.80 2.46 -11.34
N LEU A 225 11.00 1.50 -10.86
CA LEU A 225 9.60 1.76 -10.50
C LEU A 225 9.48 2.69 -9.28
N LYS A 226 10.37 2.54 -8.28
CA LYS A 226 10.47 3.47 -7.13
C LYS A 226 10.91 4.88 -7.53
N SER A 227 11.59 5.03 -8.66
CA SER A 227 11.97 6.35 -9.16
C SER A 227 10.77 7.18 -9.60
N ARG A 228 9.64 6.52 -9.92
CA ARG A 228 8.40 7.21 -10.25
C ARG A 228 7.66 7.63 -8.99
N LEU A 229 7.57 8.94 -8.75
CA LEU A 229 6.92 9.52 -7.56
C LEU A 229 5.39 9.31 -7.56
N VAL A 230 4.76 9.40 -8.73
CA VAL A 230 3.30 9.31 -8.89
C VAL A 230 2.96 8.29 -9.96
N TRP A 231 2.10 7.33 -9.61
CA TRP A 231 1.58 6.32 -10.53
C TRP A 231 0.22 6.78 -11.07
N ASP A 232 0.21 7.88 -11.82
CA ASP A 232 -0.98 8.35 -12.52
C ASP A 232 -1.27 7.48 -13.76
N TYR A 233 -2.44 7.67 -14.37
CA TYR A 233 -2.83 6.93 -15.56
C TYR A 233 -1.77 6.94 -16.68
N SER A 234 -1.12 8.09 -16.90
CA SER A 234 -0.07 8.24 -17.92
C SER A 234 1.16 7.41 -17.57
N SER A 235 1.58 7.43 -16.31
CA SER A 235 2.70 6.62 -15.82
C SER A 235 2.42 5.13 -15.92
N LEU A 236 1.20 4.70 -15.59
CA LEU A 236 0.82 3.29 -15.61
C LEU A 236 0.92 2.70 -17.02
N ILE A 237 0.60 3.48 -18.06
CA ILE A 237 0.77 3.08 -19.46
C ILE A 237 2.24 2.73 -19.76
N ASP A 238 3.17 3.60 -19.31
CA ASP A 238 4.61 3.41 -19.51
C ASP A 238 5.16 2.28 -18.61
N ILE A 239 4.70 2.17 -17.36
CA ILE A 239 5.10 1.11 -16.42
C ILE A 239 4.67 -0.26 -16.95
N TYR A 240 3.42 -0.41 -17.40
CA TYR A 240 2.95 -1.68 -17.94
C TYR A 240 3.63 -2.01 -19.27
N GLY A 241 3.98 -1.00 -20.08
CA GLY A 241 4.82 -1.16 -21.27
C GLY A 241 6.21 -1.71 -20.92
N LEU A 242 6.89 -1.09 -19.95
CA LEU A 242 8.19 -1.55 -19.44
C LEU A 242 8.14 -3.00 -18.95
N ILE A 243 7.12 -3.36 -18.17
CA ILE A 243 6.96 -4.72 -17.63
C ILE A 243 6.83 -5.73 -18.76
N ASN A 244 6.00 -5.43 -19.77
CA ASN A 244 5.82 -6.31 -20.92
C ASN A 244 7.11 -6.48 -21.73
N GLU A 245 7.89 -5.42 -21.93
CA GLU A 245 9.21 -5.52 -22.58
C GLU A 245 10.18 -6.36 -21.77
N ILE A 246 10.22 -6.17 -20.46
CA ILE A 246 11.12 -6.89 -19.55
C ILE A 246 10.78 -8.38 -19.52
N ASP A 247 9.50 -8.74 -19.41
CA ASP A 247 9.03 -10.13 -19.44
C ASP A 247 9.51 -10.87 -20.70
N GLN A 248 9.55 -10.18 -21.84
CA GLN A 248 9.99 -10.76 -23.12
C GLN A 248 11.51 -10.84 -23.25
N ARG A 249 12.26 -9.91 -22.65
CA ARG A 249 13.70 -9.75 -22.89
C ARG A 249 14.59 -10.35 -21.82
N ARG A 250 14.13 -10.38 -20.56
CA ARG A 250 14.94 -10.87 -19.45
C ARG A 250 14.14 -11.62 -18.40
N ASN A 251 14.80 -12.62 -17.82
CA ASN A 251 14.28 -13.30 -16.64
C ASN A 251 14.64 -12.51 -15.38
N LEU A 252 13.65 -12.15 -14.58
CA LEU A 252 13.83 -11.47 -13.30
C LEU A 252 14.36 -12.43 -12.24
N ASP A 253 15.33 -11.98 -11.44
CA ASP A 253 15.85 -12.73 -10.28
C ASP A 253 14.80 -12.85 -9.17
N GLU A 254 14.90 -13.87 -8.32
CA GLU A 254 13.98 -14.08 -7.18
C GLU A 254 13.96 -12.88 -6.25
N THR A 255 15.12 -12.31 -5.95
CA THR A 255 15.22 -11.11 -5.11
C THR A 255 14.46 -9.93 -5.69
N GLU A 256 14.55 -9.73 -7.01
CA GLU A 256 13.87 -8.63 -7.70
C GLU A 256 12.35 -8.87 -7.71
N LEU A 257 11.91 -10.12 -7.91
CA LEU A 257 10.49 -10.50 -7.83
C LEU A 257 9.92 -10.28 -6.43
N PHE A 258 10.62 -10.72 -5.38
CA PHE A 258 10.20 -10.50 -4.01
C PHE A 258 10.17 -9.01 -3.64
N GLU A 259 11.07 -8.20 -4.21
CA GLU A 259 11.05 -6.75 -4.00
C GLU A 259 9.80 -6.10 -4.61
N LEU A 260 9.38 -6.52 -5.80
CA LEU A 260 8.12 -6.06 -6.44
C LEU A 260 6.86 -6.47 -5.69
N LEU A 261 6.98 -7.43 -4.77
CA LEU A 261 5.90 -7.92 -3.93
C LEU A 261 5.87 -7.28 -2.54
N LEU A 262 6.81 -6.40 -2.23
CA LEU A 262 6.80 -5.60 -1.00
C LEU A 262 5.64 -4.59 -1.00
N PRO A 263 5.24 -4.07 0.19
CA PRO A 263 4.20 -3.06 0.30
C PRO A 263 4.43 -1.85 -0.59
N ALA A 264 5.71 -1.50 -0.84
CA ALA A 264 6.17 -0.43 -1.72
C ALA A 264 5.46 -0.40 -3.09
N PHE A 265 5.01 -1.56 -3.59
CA PHE A 265 4.33 -1.69 -4.88
C PHE A 265 2.91 -2.25 -4.66
N PRO A 266 1.91 -1.38 -4.45
CA PRO A 266 0.53 -1.81 -4.23
C PRO A 266 -0.18 -2.26 -5.52
N ASP A 267 0.28 -1.80 -6.69
CA ASP A 267 -0.36 -2.06 -8.00
C ASP A 267 -0.47 -3.56 -8.32
N MET A 268 -1.69 -4.04 -8.57
CA MET A 268 -1.92 -5.48 -8.78
C MET A 268 -1.43 -5.99 -10.13
N HIS A 269 -1.29 -5.14 -11.14
CA HIS A 269 -0.73 -5.59 -12.42
C HIS A 269 0.76 -5.92 -12.23
N VAL A 270 1.51 -5.07 -11.54
CA VAL A 270 2.92 -5.32 -11.18
C VAL A 270 3.05 -6.54 -10.29
N ARG A 271 2.22 -6.65 -9.25
CA ARG A 271 2.24 -7.80 -8.33
C ARG A 271 1.84 -9.11 -9.04
N SER A 272 0.82 -9.08 -9.89
CA SER A 272 0.38 -10.25 -10.67
C SER A 272 1.46 -10.73 -11.63
N PHE A 273 2.14 -9.80 -12.30
CA PHE A 273 3.32 -10.11 -13.11
C PHE A 273 4.41 -10.80 -12.26
N ALA A 274 4.78 -10.20 -11.12
CA ALA A 274 5.78 -10.79 -10.23
C ALA A 274 5.38 -12.19 -9.72
N TYR A 275 4.10 -12.40 -9.38
CA TYR A 275 3.58 -13.72 -9.01
C TYR A 275 3.67 -14.72 -10.15
N GLN A 276 3.27 -14.37 -11.36
CA GLN A 276 3.33 -15.26 -12.52
C GLN A 276 4.78 -15.67 -12.84
N SER A 277 5.72 -14.71 -12.81
CA SER A 277 7.14 -14.98 -13.00
C SER A 277 7.74 -15.82 -11.86
N LEU A 278 7.24 -15.68 -10.63
CA LEU A 278 7.68 -16.52 -9.51
C LEU A 278 7.13 -17.95 -9.64
N ILE A 279 5.84 -18.09 -9.98
CA ILE A 279 5.15 -19.38 -10.16
C ILE A 279 5.79 -20.22 -11.27
N SER A 280 6.20 -19.58 -12.38
CA SER A 280 6.83 -20.28 -13.51
C SER A 280 8.22 -20.83 -13.17
N ARG A 281 8.86 -20.30 -12.12
CA ARG A 281 10.21 -20.68 -11.70
C ARG A 281 10.26 -21.62 -10.50
N LEU A 282 9.37 -21.41 -9.52
CA LEU A 282 9.45 -22.08 -8.22
C LEU A 282 9.25 -23.59 -8.34
N LYS A 283 10.22 -24.35 -7.84
CA LYS A 283 10.05 -25.80 -7.66
C LYS A 283 9.26 -26.08 -6.37
N PRO A 284 8.58 -27.23 -6.25
CA PRO A 284 7.78 -27.55 -5.07
C PRO A 284 8.54 -27.49 -3.73
N HIS A 285 9.83 -27.84 -3.71
CA HIS A 285 10.66 -27.76 -2.50
C HIS A 285 11.05 -26.32 -2.13
N GLU A 286 11.29 -25.46 -3.11
CA GLU A 286 11.55 -24.03 -2.90
C GLU A 286 10.27 -23.32 -2.44
N LEU A 287 9.12 -23.68 -2.99
CA LEU A 287 7.82 -23.16 -2.56
C LEU A 287 7.60 -23.37 -1.06
N ILE A 288 7.94 -24.55 -0.54
CA ILE A 288 7.88 -24.86 0.88
C ILE A 288 8.80 -23.96 1.72
N ILE A 289 9.98 -23.59 1.20
CA ILE A 289 10.95 -22.75 1.89
C ILE A 289 10.44 -21.30 1.94
N TYR A 290 9.89 -20.81 0.83
CA TYR A 290 9.39 -19.44 0.70
C TYR A 290 7.96 -19.24 1.19
N LEU A 291 7.25 -20.31 1.55
CA LEU A 291 5.85 -20.26 1.96
C LEU A 291 5.56 -19.23 3.06
N PRO A 292 6.36 -19.11 4.14
CA PRO A 292 6.13 -18.08 5.14
C PRO A 292 6.19 -16.66 4.55
N GLN A 293 7.20 -16.36 3.73
CA GLN A 293 7.39 -15.05 3.09
C GLN A 293 6.25 -14.76 2.11
N ILE A 294 5.84 -15.75 1.32
CA ILE A 294 4.72 -15.63 0.38
C ILE A 294 3.42 -15.31 1.13
N LEU A 295 3.14 -15.98 2.25
CA LEU A 295 1.96 -15.69 3.08
C LEU A 295 2.01 -14.28 3.69
N GLN A 296 3.20 -13.78 4.06
CA GLN A 296 3.33 -12.39 4.50
C GLN A 296 3.02 -11.40 3.37
N ILE A 297 3.52 -11.69 2.17
CA ILE A 297 3.34 -10.85 0.98
C ILE A 297 1.88 -10.77 0.55
N ILE A 298 1.18 -11.91 0.54
CA ILE A 298 -0.22 -12.01 0.13
C ILE A 298 -1.11 -11.07 0.96
N LYS A 299 -0.74 -10.78 2.21
CA LYS A 299 -1.49 -9.83 3.06
C LYS A 299 -1.64 -8.44 2.44
N PHE A 300 -0.66 -8.01 1.64
CA PHE A 300 -0.63 -6.68 1.03
C PHE A 300 -1.39 -6.59 -0.30
N ASP A 301 -1.93 -7.69 -0.81
CA ASP A 301 -2.76 -7.63 -2.01
C ASP A 301 -4.08 -6.92 -1.67
N TYR A 302 -4.57 -6.00 -2.51
CA TYR A 302 -5.89 -5.40 -2.24
C TYR A 302 -7.06 -6.32 -2.64
N ASN A 303 -6.84 -7.26 -3.57
CA ASN A 303 -7.87 -8.17 -4.08
C ASN A 303 -7.83 -9.51 -3.33
N TYR A 304 -8.98 -10.11 -3.03
CA TYR A 304 -9.08 -11.47 -2.48
C TYR A 304 -8.64 -12.53 -3.48
N SER A 305 -8.82 -12.30 -4.79
CA SER A 305 -8.40 -13.23 -5.85
C SER A 305 -6.93 -13.02 -6.24
N SER A 306 -6.02 -13.44 -5.36
CA SER A 306 -4.57 -13.41 -5.65
C SER A 306 -4.16 -14.61 -6.52
N PRO A 307 -3.44 -14.41 -7.64
CA PRO A 307 -2.90 -15.50 -8.45
C PRO A 307 -2.05 -16.48 -7.63
N MET A 308 -1.31 -15.95 -6.65
CA MET A 308 -0.46 -16.76 -5.76
C MET A 308 -1.27 -17.62 -4.81
N LEU A 309 -2.37 -17.09 -4.23
CA LEU A 309 -3.28 -17.90 -3.40
C LEU A 309 -3.86 -19.07 -4.18
N LYS A 310 -4.34 -18.81 -5.40
CA LYS A 310 -4.89 -19.86 -6.27
C LYS A 310 -3.84 -20.94 -6.55
N TYR A 311 -2.62 -20.55 -6.90
CA TYR A 311 -1.52 -21.49 -7.12
C TYR A 311 -1.17 -22.29 -5.86
N LEU A 312 -1.09 -21.66 -4.67
CA LEU A 312 -0.84 -22.35 -3.41
C LEU A 312 -1.91 -23.41 -3.11
N LEU A 313 -3.18 -23.08 -3.34
CA LEU A 313 -4.29 -24.02 -3.18
C LEU A 313 -4.17 -25.19 -4.16
N GLU A 314 -3.92 -24.93 -5.44
CA GLU A 314 -3.70 -25.97 -6.45
C GLU A 314 -2.52 -26.89 -6.08
N GLN A 315 -1.40 -26.33 -5.63
CA GLN A 315 -0.24 -27.11 -5.19
C GLN A 315 -0.51 -27.90 -3.91
N SER A 316 -1.28 -27.36 -2.98
CA SER A 316 -1.66 -28.06 -1.74
C SER A 316 -2.48 -29.33 -2.01
N MET A 317 -3.32 -29.31 -3.06
CA MET A 317 -4.08 -30.49 -3.47
C MET A 317 -3.19 -31.58 -4.09
N ASN A 318 -2.02 -31.21 -4.63
CA ASN A 318 -1.10 -32.12 -5.31
C ASN A 318 0.01 -32.69 -4.39
N ASP A 319 0.46 -31.94 -3.37
CA ASP A 319 1.49 -32.38 -2.43
C ASP A 319 1.06 -32.16 -0.97
N TYR A 320 0.92 -33.27 -0.23
CA TYR A 320 0.52 -33.26 1.17
C TYR A 320 1.47 -32.45 2.07
N ARG A 321 2.75 -32.34 1.71
CA ARG A 321 3.74 -31.58 2.48
C ARG A 321 3.46 -30.08 2.39
N ILE A 322 3.05 -29.62 1.21
CA ILE A 322 2.63 -28.23 0.99
C ILE A 322 1.34 -27.98 1.76
N ALA A 323 0.32 -28.86 1.63
CA ALA A 323 -0.93 -28.73 2.38
C ALA A 323 -0.71 -28.68 3.90
N HIS A 324 0.10 -29.60 4.44
CA HIS A 324 0.39 -29.65 5.87
C HIS A 324 1.04 -28.35 6.36
N LYS A 325 2.07 -27.85 5.64
CA LYS A 325 2.74 -26.60 6.01
C LYS A 325 1.83 -25.38 5.86
N LEU A 326 1.08 -25.29 4.76
CA LEU A 326 0.13 -24.21 4.52
C LEU A 326 -0.92 -24.16 5.64
N TYR A 327 -1.51 -25.29 6.00
CA TYR A 327 -2.48 -25.39 7.09
C TYR A 327 -1.91 -24.85 8.42
N TRP A 328 -0.71 -25.29 8.80
CA TRP A 328 -0.12 -24.86 10.07
C TRP A 328 0.28 -23.39 10.07
N HIS A 329 0.79 -22.86 8.96
CA HIS A 329 1.07 -21.43 8.86
C HIS A 329 -0.21 -20.59 8.95
N LEU A 330 -1.27 -20.98 8.23
CA LEU A 330 -2.57 -20.29 8.31
C LEU A 330 -3.18 -20.38 9.72
N ARG A 331 -3.09 -21.54 10.37
CA ARG A 331 -3.57 -21.72 11.75
C ARG A 331 -2.78 -20.88 12.75
N GLN A 332 -1.47 -20.73 12.55
CA GLN A 332 -0.65 -19.87 13.40
C GLN A 332 -1.02 -18.39 13.21
N LEU A 333 -1.16 -17.95 11.95
CA LEU A 333 -1.61 -16.60 11.60
C LEU A 333 -2.95 -16.27 12.27
N LEU A 334 -3.88 -17.22 12.31
CA LEU A 334 -5.18 -17.06 12.96
C LEU A 334 -5.08 -16.77 14.47
N LEU A 335 -4.07 -17.31 15.15
CA LEU A 335 -3.86 -17.09 16.58
C LEU A 335 -3.12 -15.78 16.88
N THR A 336 -2.24 -15.35 15.97
CA THR A 336 -1.37 -14.20 16.18
C THR A 336 -1.92 -12.90 15.61
N GLU A 337 -2.75 -12.98 14.57
CA GLU A 337 -3.15 -11.84 13.75
C GLU A 337 -4.65 -11.83 13.51
N THR A 338 -5.37 -11.17 14.41
CA THR A 338 -6.83 -11.02 14.36
C THR A 338 -7.30 -10.26 13.11
N VAL A 339 -6.49 -9.32 12.62
CA VAL A 339 -6.91 -8.36 11.58
C VAL A 339 -6.86 -8.94 10.16
N HIS A 340 -5.98 -9.91 9.90
CA HIS A 340 -5.82 -10.55 8.58
C HIS A 340 -6.72 -11.77 8.37
N PHE A 341 -7.55 -12.09 9.36
CA PHE A 341 -8.32 -13.32 9.49
C PHE A 341 -9.21 -13.64 8.28
N ILE A 342 -9.91 -12.64 7.74
CA ILE A 342 -10.95 -12.87 6.71
C ILE A 342 -10.35 -13.34 5.40
N ARG A 343 -9.17 -12.83 5.04
CA ARG A 343 -8.52 -13.13 3.76
C ARG A 343 -8.27 -14.62 3.55
N TYR A 344 -8.10 -15.38 4.63
CA TYR A 344 -7.68 -16.78 4.56
C TYR A 344 -8.79 -17.80 4.83
N TYR A 345 -9.96 -17.36 5.30
CA TYR A 345 -10.97 -18.28 5.86
C TYR A 345 -12.40 -18.07 5.36
N TYR A 346 -12.67 -16.98 4.65
CA TYR A 346 -13.91 -16.73 3.89
C TYR A 346 -13.55 -16.29 2.47
#